data_AF-A0A2G8SH68-F1
#
_entry.id   AF-A0A2G8SH68-F1
#
_cell.length_a   1.000
_cell.length_b   1.000
_cell.length_c   1.000
_cell.angle_alpha   90.00
_cell.angle_beta   90.00
_cell.angle_gamma   90.00
#
_symmetry.space_group_name_H-M   'P 1'
#
loop_
_entity.id
_entity.type
_entity.pdbx_description
1 polymer ?
#
loop_
_entity_poly.entity_id
_entity_poly.type
_entity_poly.pdbx_seq_one_letter_code
_entity_poly.pdbx_strand_id
1 'polypeptide(L)'
;MPRYSTLHDGVTRQHKIGTVQDYTVKFNAIAARTSFSAEDKRERYRTGLPYKIKDILATSGHDTSSITKIQAVALTMDQNLLVREEERPKQFSGRWRKKGEKAAATGKKPFTGNCFNCGKPGHRSFECKLPKKEQQAASSSGETTDLAALRAELKEIKERLSAVSVNETKEGF
;
A
#
# COMPACT_ATOMS: atom_id res chain seq x y z
N MET A 1 -26.51 -40.54 -9.17
CA MET A 1 -25.94 -39.21 -8.84
C MET A 1 -24.43 -39.25 -9.11
N PRO A 2 -23.95 -39.00 -10.33
CA PRO A 2 -22.52 -39.03 -10.61
C PRO A 2 -21.87 -37.67 -10.28
N ARG A 3 -20.69 -37.76 -9.67
CA ARG A 3 -19.86 -36.64 -9.20
C ARG A 3 -19.29 -35.86 -10.39
N TYR A 4 -19.49 -34.53 -10.38
CA TYR A 4 -18.82 -33.64 -11.34
C TYR A 4 -17.30 -33.68 -11.08
N SER A 5 -16.57 -34.21 -12.06
CA SER A 5 -15.12 -34.25 -12.06
C SER A 5 -14.61 -32.87 -12.47
N THR A 6 -13.94 -32.20 -11.53
CA THR A 6 -13.30 -30.91 -11.73
C THR A 6 -12.12 -31.07 -12.68
N LEU A 7 -12.32 -30.73 -13.96
CA LEU A 7 -11.23 -30.55 -14.92
C LEU A 7 -10.54 -29.21 -14.64
N HIS A 8 -9.62 -29.20 -13.68
CA HIS A 8 -8.55 -28.21 -13.62
C HIS A 8 -7.52 -28.57 -14.69
N ASP A 9 -7.81 -28.24 -15.94
CA ASP A 9 -6.80 -28.30 -16.99
C ASP A 9 -5.90 -27.06 -16.88
N GLY A 10 -4.68 -27.32 -16.41
CA GLY A 10 -3.65 -26.33 -16.16
C GLY A 10 -3.15 -25.69 -17.45
N VAL A 11 -3.48 -24.43 -17.65
CA VAL A 11 -2.73 -23.55 -18.57
C VAL A 11 -2.09 -22.43 -17.77
N THR A 12 -1.13 -22.79 -16.93
CA THR A 12 -0.12 -21.86 -16.40
C THR A 12 0.99 -21.69 -17.43
N ARG A 13 0.65 -21.18 -18.64
CA ARG A 13 1.69 -20.56 -19.47
C ARG A 13 1.92 -19.16 -18.94
N GLN A 14 3.06 -18.99 -18.27
CA GLN A 14 3.68 -17.70 -18.03
C GLN A 14 3.97 -17.01 -19.37
N HIS A 15 2.93 -16.47 -20.01
CA HIS A 15 3.14 -15.48 -21.04
C HIS A 15 3.44 -14.18 -20.32
N LYS A 16 4.57 -13.54 -20.66
CA LYS A 16 4.78 -12.11 -20.43
C LYS A 16 3.49 -11.44 -20.92
N ILE A 17 2.63 -11.04 -19.99
CA ILE A 17 1.33 -10.49 -20.35
C ILE A 17 1.68 -9.20 -21.09
N GLY A 18 1.41 -9.17 -22.39
CA GLY A 18 1.48 -7.94 -23.17
C GLY A 18 0.54 -6.90 -22.55
N THR A 19 0.47 -5.71 -23.15
CA THR A 19 -0.53 -4.71 -22.75
C THR A 19 -1.91 -5.35 -22.60
N VAL A 20 -2.77 -4.80 -21.75
CA VAL A 20 -4.09 -5.40 -21.49
C VAL A 20 -4.92 -5.47 -22.78
N GLN A 21 -4.62 -4.60 -23.72
CA GLN A 21 -5.08 -4.65 -25.10
C GLN A 21 -4.75 -5.97 -25.81
N ASP A 22 -3.50 -6.44 -25.76
CA ASP A 22 -3.08 -7.73 -26.35
C ASP A 22 -3.81 -8.92 -25.69
N TYR A 23 -3.96 -8.90 -24.37
CA TYR A 23 -4.74 -9.90 -23.65
C TYR A 23 -6.22 -9.89 -24.07
N THR A 24 -6.82 -8.71 -24.22
CA THR A 24 -8.22 -8.55 -24.65
C THR A 24 -8.45 -9.13 -26.04
N VAL A 25 -7.57 -8.82 -26.99
CA VAL A 25 -7.66 -9.30 -28.39
C VAL A 25 -7.54 -10.82 -28.44
N LYS A 26 -6.54 -11.38 -27.76
CA LYS A 26 -6.35 -12.84 -27.68
C LYS A 26 -7.54 -13.53 -27.04
N PHE A 27 -8.07 -12.97 -25.96
CA PHE A 27 -9.25 -13.50 -25.29
C PHE A 27 -10.48 -13.47 -26.20
N ASN A 28 -10.74 -12.39 -26.93
CA ASN A 28 -11.88 -12.29 -27.85
C ASN A 28 -11.78 -13.31 -29.00
N ALA A 29 -10.58 -13.52 -29.54
CA ALA A 29 -10.35 -14.54 -30.58
C ALA A 29 -10.65 -15.96 -30.08
N ILE A 30 -10.33 -16.25 -28.82
CA ILE A 30 -10.65 -17.54 -28.18
C ILE A 30 -12.15 -17.60 -27.87
N ALA A 31 -12.71 -16.55 -27.27
CA ALA A 31 -14.11 -16.46 -26.88
C ALA A 31 -15.08 -16.64 -28.05
N ALA A 32 -14.69 -16.18 -29.25
CA ALA A 32 -15.44 -16.36 -30.49
C ALA A 32 -15.47 -17.83 -30.98
N ARG A 33 -14.45 -18.61 -30.61
CA ARG A 33 -14.32 -20.03 -30.99
C ARG A 33 -14.85 -20.97 -29.90
N THR A 34 -15.14 -20.45 -28.71
CA THR A 34 -15.63 -21.23 -27.56
C THR A 34 -17.11 -20.97 -27.28
N SER A 35 -17.84 -22.04 -27.02
CA SER A 35 -19.27 -22.06 -26.67
C SER A 35 -19.55 -21.77 -25.18
N PHE A 36 -18.60 -21.14 -24.46
CA PHE A 36 -18.80 -20.75 -23.07
C PHE A 36 -19.98 -19.78 -22.90
N SER A 37 -20.68 -19.90 -21.76
CA SER A 37 -21.71 -18.95 -21.34
C SER A 37 -21.13 -17.54 -21.23
N ALA A 38 -21.99 -16.53 -21.38
CA ALA A 38 -21.60 -15.15 -21.14
C ALA A 38 -21.01 -14.96 -19.74
N GLU A 39 -21.45 -15.75 -18.77
CA GLU A 39 -20.95 -15.74 -17.39
C GLU A 39 -19.54 -16.32 -17.26
N ASP A 40 -19.32 -17.52 -17.79
CA ASP A 40 -17.99 -18.15 -17.82
C ASP A 40 -16.96 -17.28 -18.54
N LYS A 41 -17.37 -16.61 -19.62
CA LYS A 41 -16.51 -15.67 -20.35
C LYS A 41 -16.11 -14.49 -19.47
N ARG A 42 -17.04 -13.92 -18.68
CA ARG A 42 -16.74 -12.82 -17.75
C ARG A 42 -15.77 -13.26 -16.67
N GLU A 43 -16.01 -14.42 -16.06
CA GLU A 43 -15.17 -14.94 -14.98
C GLU A 43 -13.74 -15.21 -15.48
N ARG A 44 -13.61 -15.97 -16.58
CA ARG A 44 -12.31 -16.30 -17.18
C ARG A 44 -11.54 -15.06 -17.59
N TYR A 45 -12.24 -14.06 -18.15
CA TYR A 45 -11.64 -12.78 -18.48
C TYR A 45 -11.10 -12.07 -17.24
N ARG A 46 -11.92 -11.94 -16.19
CA ARG A 46 -11.57 -11.29 -14.91
C ARG A 46 -10.43 -11.99 -14.19
N THR A 47 -10.40 -13.33 -14.20
CA THR A 47 -9.33 -14.09 -13.52
C THR A 47 -7.98 -13.93 -14.22
N GLY A 48 -7.96 -13.85 -15.55
CA GLY A 48 -6.74 -13.74 -16.34
C GLY A 48 -6.22 -12.32 -16.57
N LEU A 49 -6.92 -11.28 -16.07
CA LEU A 49 -6.40 -9.91 -16.09
C LEU A 49 -5.15 -9.75 -15.21
N PRO A 50 -4.25 -8.80 -15.53
CA PRO A 50 -3.11 -8.46 -14.67
C PRO A 50 -3.54 -8.06 -13.26
N TYR A 51 -2.75 -8.44 -12.25
CA TYR A 51 -3.04 -8.17 -10.83
C TYR A 51 -3.39 -6.70 -10.56
N LYS A 52 -2.63 -5.76 -11.14
CA LYS A 52 -2.86 -4.31 -10.98
C LYS A 52 -4.27 -3.90 -11.39
N ILE A 53 -4.83 -4.49 -12.45
CA ILE A 53 -6.18 -4.17 -12.93
C ILE A 53 -7.24 -4.89 -12.12
N LYS A 54 -6.99 -6.12 -11.67
CA LYS A 54 -7.90 -6.87 -10.80
C LYS A 54 -8.13 -6.16 -9.46
N ASP A 55 -7.08 -5.58 -8.88
CA ASP A 55 -7.13 -4.83 -7.62
C ASP A 55 -7.96 -3.55 -7.75
N ILE A 56 -7.76 -2.81 -8.85
CA ILE A 56 -8.56 -1.61 -9.16
C ILE A 56 -10.03 -2.01 -9.37
N LEU A 57 -10.31 -3.02 -10.20
CA LEU A 57 -11.69 -3.49 -10.43
C LEU A 57 -12.39 -3.97 -9.16
N ALA A 58 -11.65 -4.48 -8.17
CA ALA A 58 -12.21 -4.88 -6.88
C ALA A 58 -12.52 -3.70 -5.96
N THR A 59 -11.84 -2.57 -6.12
CA THR A 59 -11.93 -1.41 -5.21
C THR A 59 -12.80 -0.28 -5.74
N SER A 60 -12.94 -0.12 -7.06
CA SER A 60 -13.59 1.04 -7.67
C SER A 60 -15.07 0.86 -8.02
N GLY A 61 -15.73 -0.21 -7.55
CA GLY A 61 -17.18 -0.39 -7.66
C GLY A 61 -17.72 -0.40 -9.09
N HIS A 62 -16.88 -0.70 -10.09
CA HIS A 62 -17.30 -0.69 -11.49
C HIS A 62 -18.34 -1.77 -11.78
N ASP A 63 -19.26 -1.44 -12.68
CA ASP A 63 -20.23 -2.37 -13.20
C ASP A 63 -19.53 -3.47 -14.03
N THR A 64 -19.50 -4.68 -13.48
CA THR A 64 -18.90 -5.88 -14.10
C THR A 64 -19.95 -6.83 -14.71
N SER A 65 -21.18 -6.33 -14.93
CA SER A 65 -22.31 -7.17 -15.43
C SER A 65 -22.09 -7.71 -16.83
N SER A 66 -21.33 -7.02 -17.67
CA SER A 66 -21.04 -7.41 -19.05
C SER A 66 -19.55 -7.48 -19.32
N ILE A 67 -19.15 -8.44 -20.15
CA ILE A 67 -17.75 -8.60 -20.56
C ILE A 67 -17.22 -7.34 -21.27
N THR A 68 -18.06 -6.65 -22.04
CA THR A 68 -17.70 -5.41 -22.73
C THR A 68 -17.40 -4.27 -21.75
N LYS A 69 -18.14 -4.19 -20.64
CA LYS A 69 -17.90 -3.20 -19.57
C LYS A 69 -16.57 -3.48 -18.86
N ILE A 70 -16.30 -4.74 -18.52
CA ILE A 70 -15.03 -5.15 -17.89
C ILE A 70 -13.85 -4.86 -18.84
N GLN A 71 -14.01 -5.13 -20.14
CA GLN A 71 -12.99 -4.81 -21.16
C GLN A 71 -12.73 -3.32 -21.26
N ALA A 72 -13.77 -2.48 -21.34
CA ALA A 72 -13.62 -1.03 -21.43
C ALA A 72 -12.88 -0.48 -20.20
N VAL A 73 -13.27 -0.88 -18.99
CA VAL A 73 -12.58 -0.46 -17.77
C VAL A 73 -11.13 -0.93 -17.75
N ALA A 74 -10.88 -2.20 -18.10
CA ALA A 74 -9.53 -2.74 -18.14
C ALA A 74 -8.62 -1.97 -19.13
N LEU A 75 -9.13 -1.61 -20.30
CA LEU A 75 -8.39 -0.82 -21.29
C LEU A 75 -8.12 0.61 -20.81
N THR A 76 -9.11 1.28 -20.23
CA THR A 76 -8.94 2.64 -19.68
C THR A 76 -7.90 2.66 -18.56
N MET A 77 -7.89 1.64 -17.70
CA MET A 77 -6.90 1.55 -16.62
C MET A 77 -5.50 1.23 -17.13
N ASP A 78 -5.36 0.44 -18.19
CA ASP A 78 -4.07 0.17 -18.83
C ASP A 78 -3.50 1.45 -19.47
N GLN A 79 -4.33 2.23 -20.17
CA GLN A 79 -3.93 3.51 -20.75
C GLN A 79 -3.48 4.50 -19.66
N ASN A 80 -4.20 4.57 -18.54
CA ASN A 80 -3.84 5.42 -17.39
C ASN A 80 -2.57 4.93 -16.67
N LEU A 81 -2.33 3.61 -16.61
CA LEU A 81 -1.08 3.07 -16.06
C LEU A 81 0.12 3.39 -16.95
N LEU A 82 -0.04 3.37 -18.28
CA LEU A 82 1.01 3.77 -19.22
C LEU A 82 1.34 5.26 -19.07
N VAL A 83 0.31 6.13 -19.04
CA VAL A 83 0.49 7.57 -18.80
C VAL A 83 1.18 7.81 -17.44
N ARG A 84 0.73 7.13 -16.39
CA ARG A 84 1.34 7.27 -15.05
C ARG A 84 2.74 6.67 -14.95
N GLU A 85 3.08 5.65 -15.73
CA GLU A 85 4.45 5.11 -15.83
C GLU A 85 5.37 6.04 -16.60
N GLU A 86 4.86 6.71 -17.64
CA GLU A 86 5.59 7.71 -18.43
C GLU A 86 5.80 9.03 -17.67
N GLU A 87 4.76 9.49 -16.96
CA GLU A 87 4.83 10.65 -16.06
C GLU A 87 5.61 10.36 -14.77
N ARG A 88 5.90 9.08 -14.46
CA ARG A 88 6.69 8.75 -13.26
C ARG A 88 8.10 9.31 -13.46
N PRO A 89 8.51 10.36 -12.71
CA PRO A 89 9.86 10.89 -12.86
C PRO A 89 10.86 9.77 -12.57
N LYS A 90 11.69 9.44 -13.57
CA LYS A 90 12.74 8.41 -13.52
C LYS A 90 13.79 8.66 -12.43
N GLN A 91 13.65 9.73 -11.64
CA GLN A 91 14.57 10.09 -10.58
C GLN A 91 14.59 9.12 -9.39
N PHE A 92 13.52 8.33 -9.16
CA PHE A 92 13.46 7.43 -7.98
C PHE A 92 13.67 5.93 -8.26
N SER A 93 13.79 5.46 -9.52
CA SER A 93 14.09 4.04 -9.78
C SER A 93 15.57 3.67 -9.61
N GLY A 94 16.45 4.65 -9.35
CA GLY A 94 17.90 4.44 -9.23
C GLY A 94 18.47 4.39 -7.80
N ARG A 95 17.65 4.42 -6.74
CA ARG A 95 18.20 4.52 -5.37
C ARG A 95 17.51 3.66 -4.31
N TRP A 96 17.27 2.40 -4.62
CA TRP A 96 17.42 1.39 -3.57
C TRP A 96 18.92 1.12 -3.42
N ARG A 97 19.55 1.81 -2.48
CA ARG A 97 20.92 1.45 -2.06
C ARG A 97 20.86 0.01 -1.57
N LYS A 98 21.41 -0.90 -2.37
CA LYS A 98 21.72 -2.27 -1.96
C LYS A 98 22.50 -2.19 -0.64
N LYS A 99 21.90 -2.72 0.42
CA LYS A 99 22.51 -2.81 1.74
C LYS A 99 23.78 -3.65 1.60
N GLY A 100 24.94 -3.01 1.46
CA GLY A 100 26.23 -3.69 1.47
C GLY A 100 27.30 -3.24 0.47
N GLU A 101 27.01 -2.37 -0.50
CA GLU A 101 28.07 -1.90 -1.41
C GLU A 101 28.90 -0.79 -0.75
N LYS A 102 30.14 -1.16 -0.40
CA LYS A 102 31.16 -0.28 0.18
C LYS A 102 31.40 0.91 -0.75
N ALA A 103 30.80 2.04 -0.42
CA ALA A 103 31.16 3.33 -1.00
C ALA A 103 32.50 3.79 -0.39
N ALA A 104 33.58 3.11 -0.76
CA ALA A 104 34.91 3.69 -0.70
C ALA A 104 34.96 4.87 -1.67
N ALA A 105 35.55 5.98 -1.22
CA ALA A 105 35.99 7.10 -2.04
C ALA A 105 34.89 7.87 -2.81
N THR A 106 34.08 8.67 -2.12
CA THR A 106 33.66 9.97 -2.67
C THR A 106 33.63 10.99 -1.55
N GLY A 107 34.47 12.03 -1.68
CA GLY A 107 34.74 13.08 -0.69
C GLY A 107 33.49 13.78 -0.18
N LYS A 108 32.94 13.27 0.92
CA LYS A 108 31.85 13.89 1.66
C LYS A 108 32.44 14.57 2.88
N LYS A 109 32.00 15.80 3.11
CA LYS A 109 32.32 16.65 4.26
C LYS A 109 32.46 15.81 5.54
N PRO A 110 33.51 16.03 6.35
CA PRO A 110 33.72 15.27 7.58
C PRO A 110 32.46 15.35 8.44
N PHE A 111 32.05 14.22 9.01
CA PHE A 111 30.91 14.19 9.92
C PHE A 111 31.23 15.06 11.14
N THR A 112 30.55 16.20 11.25
CA THR A 112 30.75 17.18 12.32
C THR A 112 30.01 16.83 13.61
N GLY A 113 29.17 15.80 13.60
CA GLY A 113 28.42 15.35 14.78
C GLY A 113 29.17 14.33 15.63
N ASN A 114 28.59 14.02 16.79
CA ASN A 114 29.02 12.93 17.67
C ASN A 114 28.43 11.59 17.19
N CYS A 115 29.20 10.52 17.25
CA CYS A 115 28.73 9.17 16.95
C CYS A 115 27.64 8.74 17.92
N PHE A 116 26.48 8.26 17.43
CA PHE A 116 25.40 7.82 18.32
C PHE A 116 25.73 6.54 19.10
N ASN A 117 26.74 5.75 18.69
CA ASN A 117 27.17 4.57 19.43
C ASN A 117 28.08 4.91 20.62
N CYS A 118 29.04 5.82 20.44
CA CYS A 118 30.10 6.06 21.44
C CYS A 118 30.25 7.52 21.90
N GLY A 119 29.49 8.44 21.32
CA GLY A 119 29.54 9.87 21.63
C GLY A 119 30.76 10.62 21.09
N LYS A 120 31.72 9.95 20.44
CA LYS A 120 32.94 10.60 19.91
C LYS A 120 32.68 11.22 18.52
N PRO A 121 33.20 12.43 18.23
CA PRO A 121 33.03 13.06 16.92
C PRO A 121 33.86 12.40 15.82
N GLY A 122 33.64 12.81 14.57
CA GLY A 122 34.46 12.43 13.42
C GLY A 122 34.06 11.14 12.70
N HIS A 123 33.06 10.42 13.19
CA HIS A 123 32.51 9.22 12.52
C HIS A 123 31.05 8.98 12.89
N ARG A 124 30.30 8.28 12.02
CA ARG A 124 28.90 7.87 12.29
C ARG A 124 28.85 6.49 12.95
N SER A 125 27.68 6.11 13.50
CA SER A 125 27.52 4.81 14.21
C SER A 125 27.90 3.58 13.39
N PHE A 126 27.75 3.62 12.06
CA PHE A 126 28.13 2.52 11.18
C PHE A 126 29.65 2.41 10.95
N GLU A 127 30.42 3.44 11.29
CA GLU A 127 31.89 3.50 11.18
C GLU A 127 32.56 3.33 12.56
N CYS A 128 31.76 3.10 13.60
CA CYS A 128 32.25 2.99 14.97
C CYS A 128 32.98 1.66 15.19
N LYS A 129 34.22 1.72 15.70
CA LYS A 129 35.02 0.53 16.04
C LYS A 129 34.57 -0.15 17.34
N LEU A 130 33.73 0.50 18.13
CA LEU A 130 33.21 -0.05 19.37
C LEU A 130 31.96 -0.91 19.09
N PRO A 131 31.73 -1.97 19.87
CA PRO A 131 30.50 -2.76 19.76
C PRO A 131 29.28 -1.85 19.92
N LYS A 132 28.16 -2.24 19.31
CA LYS A 132 26.90 -1.51 19.45
C LYS A 132 26.51 -1.54 20.92
N LYS A 133 26.53 -0.38 21.57
CA LYS A 133 25.86 -0.23 22.87
C LYS A 133 24.37 -0.31 22.61
N GLU A 134 23.69 -1.14 23.38
CA GLU A 134 22.24 -1.10 23.46
C GLU A 134 21.90 0.28 24.00
N GLN A 135 21.45 1.16 23.11
CA GLN A 135 21.08 2.51 23.47
C GLN A 135 19.86 2.39 24.39
N GLN A 136 20.08 2.43 25.69
CA GLN A 136 19.05 2.77 26.65
C GLN A 136 18.48 4.10 26.17
N ALA A 137 17.18 4.08 25.85
CA ALA A 137 16.42 5.22 25.40
C ALA A 137 16.43 6.30 26.50
N ALA A 138 17.49 7.11 26.52
CA ALA A 138 17.56 8.32 27.30
C ALA A 138 17.11 9.48 26.40
N SER A 139 15.89 9.92 26.69
CA SER A 139 15.42 11.29 26.57
C SER A 139 14.84 11.77 25.23
N SER A 140 13.51 11.83 25.19
CA SER A 140 12.81 13.07 24.86
C SER A 140 11.80 13.39 25.97
N SER A 141 12.30 13.95 27.07
CA SER A 141 11.48 14.78 27.96
C SER A 141 10.93 15.95 27.14
N GLY A 142 9.62 15.97 26.95
CA GLY A 142 8.95 17.04 26.21
C GLY A 142 7.44 16.87 26.07
N GLU A 143 6.86 15.72 26.41
CA GLU A 143 5.45 15.40 26.13
C GLU A 143 4.63 15.00 27.37
N THR A 144 5.12 15.25 28.59
CA THR A 144 4.39 14.89 29.82
C THR A 144 3.49 16.00 30.34
N THR A 145 3.75 17.25 29.95
CA THR A 145 3.01 18.44 30.40
C THR A 145 1.61 18.51 29.78
N ASP A 146 1.47 18.17 28.51
CA ASP A 146 0.19 18.21 27.79
C ASP A 146 -0.79 17.12 28.27
N LEU A 147 -0.29 15.93 28.64
CA LEU A 147 -1.11 14.86 29.21
C LEU A 147 -1.70 15.24 30.58
N ALA A 148 -0.98 15.99 31.40
CA ALA A 148 -1.48 16.47 32.68
C ALA A 148 -2.55 17.57 32.49
N ALA A 149 -2.34 18.49 31.53
CA ALA A 149 -3.29 19.53 31.20
C ALA A 149 -4.60 18.96 30.64
N LEU A 150 -4.52 18.04 29.66
CA LEU A 150 -5.70 17.37 29.10
C LEU A 150 -6.47 16.57 30.15
N ARG A 151 -5.76 15.96 31.13
CA ARG A 151 -6.42 15.25 32.23
C ARG A 151 -7.18 16.17 33.18
N ALA A 152 -6.70 17.40 33.38
CA ALA A 152 -7.40 18.40 34.18
C ALA A 152 -8.65 18.91 33.46
N GLU A 153 -8.54 19.21 32.17
CA GLU A 153 -9.68 19.64 31.35
C GLU A 153 -10.81 18.58 31.31
N LEU A 154 -10.45 17.30 31.14
CA LEU A 154 -11.43 16.22 31.17
C LEU A 154 -12.15 16.10 32.52
N LYS A 155 -11.47 16.42 33.64
CA LYS A 155 -12.08 16.40 34.97
C LYS A 155 -13.09 17.53 35.14
N GLU A 156 -12.77 18.73 34.67
CA GLU A 156 -13.67 19.89 34.70
C GLU A 156 -14.92 19.67 33.84
N ILE A 157 -14.74 19.16 32.61
CA ILE A 157 -15.85 18.84 31.71
C ILE A 157 -16.80 17.82 32.34
N LYS A 158 -16.26 16.80 33.03
CA LYS A 158 -17.06 15.78 33.71
C LYS A 158 -17.90 16.35 34.84
N GLU A 159 -17.36 17.28 35.62
CA GLU A 159 -18.07 17.93 36.72
C GLU A 159 -19.21 18.81 36.20
N ARG A 160 -18.97 19.56 35.13
CA ARG A 160 -20.00 20.37 34.45
C ARG A 160 -21.15 19.52 33.91
N LEU A 161 -20.85 18.35 33.31
CA LEU A 161 -21.90 17.42 32.85
C LEU A 161 -22.74 16.87 34.01
N SER A 162 -22.10 16.55 35.14
CA SER A 162 -22.84 16.08 36.33
C SER A 162 -23.75 17.16 36.91
N ALA A 163 -23.33 18.42 36.88
CA ALA A 163 -24.16 19.54 37.32
C ALA A 163 -25.37 19.76 36.39
N VAL A 164 -25.17 19.70 35.07
CA VAL A 164 -26.29 19.81 34.10
C VAL A 164 -27.32 18.69 34.29
N SER A 165 -26.87 17.47 34.56
CA SER A 165 -27.75 16.32 34.83
C SER A 165 -28.65 16.49 36.07
N VAL A 166 -28.28 17.34 37.03
CA VAL A 166 -29.09 17.60 38.24
C VAL A 166 -30.14 18.69 37.96
N ASN A 167 -29.92 19.55 36.97
CA ASN A 167 -30.74 20.73 36.70
C ASN A 167 -31.99 20.40 35.86
N GLU A 168 -31.95 19.33 35.07
CA GLU A 168 -33.10 18.87 34.27
C GLU A 168 -34.22 18.22 35.11
N THR A 169 -34.02 18.04 36.42
CA THR A 169 -35.03 17.44 37.32
C THR A 169 -35.78 18.44 38.20
N LYS A 170 -35.54 19.76 38.06
CA LYS A 170 -36.17 20.79 38.92
C LYS A 170 -37.05 21.82 38.21
N GLU A 171 -37.12 21.80 36.88
CA GLU A 171 -38.03 22.65 36.09
C GLU A 171 -39.11 21.78 35.43
N GLY A 172 -39.84 21.02 36.25
CA GLY A 172 -40.81 20.03 35.80
C GLY A 172 -41.77 19.58 36.90
N PHE A 173 -42.33 20.51 37.66
CA PHE A 173 -43.63 20.35 38.32
C PHE A 173 -44.24 21.71 38.66
#